data_AF-A0A9X0FEW8-F1
#
_entry.id   AF-A0A9X0FEW8-F1
#
_cell.length_a   1.000
_cell.length_b   1.000
_cell.length_c   1.000
_cell.angle_alpha   90.00
_cell.angle_beta   90.00
_cell.angle_gamma   90.00
#
_symmetry.space_group_name_H-M   'P 1'
#
loop_
_entity.id
_entity.type
_entity.pdbx_description
1 polymer ?
#
loop_
_entity_poly.entity_id
_entity_poly.type
_entity_poly.pdbx_seq_one_letter_code
_entity_poly.pdbx_strand_id
1 'polypeptide(L)'
;MTYVAKDRSALQRAVISPATAYAILRVVKPEDLRRAFQNVPDNLIWLREQVNTEVQELIVAAQIHSERINTHRPESEPSTPSGESPEPWMTVAEVAQMLGKTDRTVRNYIKAGVLEARRKDEKSYLVDRASAEVLATAKNAA
;
A
#
# COMPACT_ATOMS: atom_id res chain seq x y z
N MET A 1 11.65 -8.76 54.45
CA MET A 1 10.79 -7.68 53.95
C MET A 1 11.66 -6.51 53.54
N THR A 2 11.92 -6.35 52.24
CA THR A 2 12.22 -5.03 51.65
C THR A 2 11.91 -5.10 50.16
N TYR A 3 10.78 -4.51 49.82
CA TYR A 3 10.36 -4.16 48.48
C TYR A 3 11.44 -3.29 47.83
N VAL A 4 12.01 -3.74 46.70
CA VAL A 4 12.68 -2.85 45.75
C VAL A 4 11.74 -2.69 44.56
N ALA A 5 10.64 -1.97 44.80
CA ALA A 5 9.92 -1.27 43.74
C ALA A 5 10.72 0.02 43.50
N LYS A 6 11.68 -0.03 42.58
CA LYS A 6 12.37 1.16 42.09
C LYS A 6 12.42 1.08 40.57
N ASP A 7 11.52 1.85 39.96
CA ASP A 7 11.62 2.36 38.60
C ASP A 7 11.88 1.34 37.48
N ARG A 8 10.84 0.57 37.12
CA ARG A 8 10.75 -0.03 35.76
C ARG A 8 10.03 0.88 34.76
N SER A 9 9.56 2.05 35.19
CA SER A 9 8.90 3.06 34.35
C SER A 9 9.88 3.97 33.59
N ALA A 10 11.19 3.82 33.83
CA ALA A 10 12.25 4.66 33.28
C ALA A 10 13.06 3.99 32.15
N LEU A 11 12.72 2.78 31.73
CA LEU A 11 13.02 2.38 30.35
C LEU A 11 12.06 3.16 29.49
N GLN A 12 12.52 4.33 29.05
CA GLN A 12 11.89 5.15 28.02
C GLN A 12 11.23 4.20 27.02
N ARG A 13 9.89 4.12 27.03
CA ARG A 13 9.14 3.61 25.89
C ARG A 13 9.55 4.53 24.76
N ALA A 14 10.61 4.17 24.05
CA ALA A 14 10.97 4.83 22.82
C ALA A 14 9.72 4.69 21.98
N VAL A 15 8.98 5.78 21.80
CA VAL A 15 7.77 5.78 21.00
C VAL A 15 8.28 5.57 19.57
N ILE A 16 8.40 4.31 19.18
CA ILE A 16 8.84 3.94 17.84
C ILE A 16 7.79 4.53 16.92
N SER A 17 8.22 5.42 16.03
CA SER A 17 7.30 6.05 15.11
C SER A 17 6.65 4.97 14.22
N PRO A 18 5.38 5.14 13.80
CA PRO A 18 4.72 4.21 12.88
C PRO A 18 5.54 3.85 11.63
N ALA A 19 6.28 4.82 11.08
CA ALA A 19 7.16 4.61 9.93
C ALA A 19 8.39 3.73 10.27
N THR A 20 8.98 3.94 11.45
CA THR A 20 10.10 3.13 11.96
C THR A 20 9.64 1.70 12.24
N ALA A 21 8.47 1.52 12.85
CA ALA A 21 7.87 0.21 13.09
C ALA A 21 7.67 -0.55 11.77
N TYR A 22 7.11 0.13 10.76
CA TYR A 22 6.94 -0.42 9.42
C TYR A 22 8.26 -0.84 8.76
N ALA A 23 9.31 0.00 8.87
CA ALA A 23 10.63 -0.31 8.33
C ALA A 23 11.27 -1.54 8.99
N ILE A 24 11.13 -1.69 10.31
CA ILE A 24 11.63 -2.85 11.07
C ILE A 24 10.92 -4.12 10.61
N LEU A 25 9.59 -4.11 10.51
CA LEU A 25 8.81 -5.29 10.08
C LEU A 25 9.06 -5.69 8.62
N ARG A 26 9.61 -4.80 7.80
CA ARG A 26 10.02 -5.14 6.42
C ARG A 26 11.30 -5.98 6.37
N VAL A 27 12.18 -5.80 7.35
CA VAL A 27 13.47 -6.52 7.43
C VAL A 27 13.32 -7.79 8.27
N VAL A 28 12.54 -7.73 9.34
CA VAL A 28 12.35 -8.83 10.27
C VAL A 28 10.87 -9.18 10.35
N LYS A 29 10.53 -10.41 9.95
CA LYS A 29 9.15 -10.86 10.02
C LYS A 29 8.75 -11.10 11.49
N PRO A 30 7.56 -10.65 11.92
CA PRO A 30 7.12 -10.84 13.30
C PRO A 30 6.99 -12.32 13.69
N GLU A 31 6.77 -13.22 12.73
CA GLU A 31 6.76 -14.67 12.94
C GLU A 31 8.14 -15.20 13.33
N ASP A 32 9.21 -14.65 12.75
CA ASP A 32 10.58 -15.07 13.03
C ASP A 32 11.00 -14.62 14.44
N LEU A 33 10.55 -13.44 14.88
CA LEU A 33 10.71 -12.99 16.26
C LEU A 33 9.95 -13.90 17.23
N ARG A 34 8.68 -14.22 16.95
CA ARG A 34 7.90 -15.13 17.80
C ARG A 34 8.52 -16.52 17.90
N ARG A 35 9.09 -17.04 16.81
CA ARG A 35 9.82 -18.31 16.77
C ARG A 35 11.10 -18.26 17.61
N ALA A 36 11.87 -17.19 17.53
CA ALA A 36 13.10 -17.02 18.32
C ALA A 36 12.85 -17.08 19.83
N PHE A 37 11.67 -16.65 20.29
CA PHE A 37 11.26 -16.64 21.69
C PHE A 37 10.27 -17.77 22.06
N GLN A 38 10.16 -18.82 21.23
CA GLN A 38 9.23 -19.92 21.47
C GLN A 38 9.70 -20.87 22.58
N ASN A 39 11.02 -21.03 22.76
CA ASN A 39 11.65 -21.95 23.72
C ASN A 39 12.28 -21.22 24.91
N VAL A 40 11.62 -20.18 25.39
CA VAL A 40 12.08 -19.41 26.56
C VAL A 40 11.79 -20.24 27.83
N PRO A 41 12.76 -20.45 28.73
CA PRO A 41 12.53 -21.21 29.96
C PRO A 41 11.50 -20.53 30.86
N ASP A 42 10.81 -21.30 31.70
CA ASP A 42 9.62 -20.85 32.43
C ASP A 42 9.87 -19.64 33.34
N ASN A 43 11.09 -19.50 33.87
CA ASN A 43 11.50 -18.34 34.67
C ASN A 43 11.58 -17.02 33.88
N LEU A 44 11.48 -17.08 32.55
CA LEU A 44 11.54 -15.96 31.61
C LEU A 44 10.26 -15.81 30.80
N ILE A 45 9.15 -16.45 31.19
CA ILE A 45 7.82 -16.28 30.55
C ILE A 45 7.43 -14.80 30.45
N TRP A 46 7.72 -14.01 31.48
CA TRP A 46 7.47 -12.57 31.50
C TRP A 46 8.15 -11.83 30.34
N LEU A 47 9.33 -12.29 29.89
CA LEU A 47 10.06 -11.70 28.78
C LEU A 47 9.38 -12.05 27.44
N ARG A 48 8.88 -13.29 27.31
CA ARG A 48 8.10 -13.71 26.14
C ARG A 48 6.80 -12.93 26.02
N GLU A 49 6.09 -12.70 27.13
CA GLU A 49 4.87 -11.87 27.15
C GLU A 49 5.16 -10.42 26.78
N GLN A 50 6.26 -9.87 27.30
CA GLN A 50 6.69 -8.52 26.95
C GLN A 50 7.02 -8.40 25.46
N VAL A 51 7.83 -9.31 24.91
CA VAL A 51 8.17 -9.31 23.47
C VAL A 51 6.92 -9.47 22.61
N ASN A 52 5.98 -10.34 22.98
CA ASN A 52 4.72 -10.47 22.25
C ASN A 52 3.90 -9.18 22.24
N THR A 53 3.85 -8.48 23.37
CA THR A 53 3.15 -7.19 23.50
C THR A 53 3.81 -6.14 22.62
N GLU A 54 5.13 -6.00 22.68
CA GLU A 54 5.88 -5.04 21.86
C GLU A 54 5.76 -5.34 20.36
N VAL A 55 5.80 -6.61 19.96
CA VAL A 55 5.56 -7.03 18.56
C VAL A 55 4.15 -6.68 18.13
N GLN A 56 3.14 -6.86 19.00
CA GLN A 56 1.77 -6.50 18.68
C GLN A 56 1.59 -4.99 18.52
N GLU A 57 2.23 -4.19 19.39
CA GLU A 57 2.24 -2.74 19.28
C GLU A 57 2.93 -2.27 17.99
N LEU A 58 4.03 -2.91 17.59
CA LEU A 58 4.72 -2.64 16.31
C LEU A 58 3.82 -2.95 15.11
N ILE A 59 3.08 -4.06 15.13
CA ILE A 59 2.13 -4.42 14.07
C ILE A 59 1.03 -3.35 13.95
N VAL A 60 0.44 -2.93 15.08
CA VAL A 60 -0.59 -1.89 15.09
C VAL A 60 -0.05 -0.56 14.59
N ALA A 61 1.14 -0.15 15.03
CA ALA A 61 1.79 1.07 14.57
C ALA A 61 2.08 1.03 13.05
N ALA A 62 2.55 -0.10 12.54
CA ALA A 62 2.76 -0.31 11.11
C ALA A 62 1.43 -0.28 10.31
N GLN A 63 0.35 -0.85 10.87
CA GLN A 63 -0.99 -0.79 10.29
C GLN A 63 -1.46 0.65 10.14
N ILE A 64 -1.34 1.47 11.19
CA ILE A 64 -1.67 2.91 11.18
C ILE A 64 -0.86 3.63 10.09
N HIS A 65 0.43 3.31 9.93
CA HIS A 65 1.23 3.90 8.86
C HIS A 65 0.72 3.49 7.47
N SER A 66 0.37 2.21 7.27
CA SER A 66 -0.16 1.69 6.01
C SER A 66 -1.52 2.33 5.65
N GLU A 67 -2.39 2.54 6.63
CA GLU A 67 -3.69 3.20 6.46
C GLU A 67 -3.53 4.69 6.15
N ARG A 68 -2.55 5.36 6.77
CA ARG A 68 -2.19 6.76 6.47
C ARG A 68 -1.58 6.94 5.07
N ILE A 69 -0.80 5.97 4.59
CA ILE A 69 -0.31 5.95 3.20
C ILE A 69 -1.48 5.69 2.23
N ASN A 70 -2.39 4.79 2.60
CA ASN A 70 -3.58 4.50 1.78
C ASN A 70 -4.60 5.63 1.76
N THR A 71 -4.64 6.54 2.74
CA THR A 71 -5.51 7.74 2.73
C THR A 71 -4.98 8.89 1.85
N HIS A 72 -3.75 8.78 1.32
CA HIS A 72 -3.26 9.62 0.23
C HIS A 72 -3.26 8.92 -1.13
N ARG A 73 -3.92 7.75 -1.24
CA ARG A 73 -4.29 7.16 -2.52
C ARG A 73 -5.57 7.88 -2.99
N PRO A 74 -5.55 8.65 -4.10
CA PRO A 74 -6.81 9.01 -4.73
C PRO A 74 -7.52 7.71 -5.10
N GLU A 75 -8.82 7.63 -4.79
CA GLU A 75 -9.70 6.52 -5.10
C GLU A 75 -9.32 5.83 -6.41
N SER A 76 -8.93 4.57 -6.29
CA SER A 76 -9.07 3.60 -7.37
C SER A 76 -9.32 2.28 -6.67
N GLU A 77 -10.54 2.13 -6.17
CA GLU A 77 -11.18 0.83 -6.18
C GLU A 77 -11.19 0.31 -7.62
N PRO A 78 -11.20 -1.02 -7.82
CA PRO A 78 -12.48 -1.55 -8.24
C PRO A 78 -12.90 -2.70 -7.33
N SER A 79 -13.97 -2.45 -6.61
CA SER A 79 -14.85 -3.46 -6.07
C SER A 79 -15.56 -4.18 -7.23
N THR A 80 -15.56 -5.52 -7.16
CA THR A 80 -16.52 -6.45 -7.80
C THR A 80 -16.30 -6.84 -9.27
N PRO A 81 -16.18 -8.15 -9.60
CA PRO A 81 -16.45 -8.66 -10.94
C PRO A 81 -17.97 -8.79 -11.10
N SER A 82 -18.65 -7.69 -11.42
CA SER A 82 -20.06 -7.73 -11.82
C SER A 82 -20.13 -7.53 -13.34
N GLY A 83 -20.74 -8.48 -14.03
CA GLY A 83 -20.86 -8.51 -15.49
C GLY A 83 -21.82 -7.45 -16.02
N GLU A 84 -21.44 -6.19 -15.92
CA GLU A 84 -22.06 -5.09 -16.66
C GLU A 84 -21.14 -4.68 -17.80
N SER A 85 -21.74 -4.53 -18.98
CA SER A 85 -21.09 -4.18 -20.24
C SER A 85 -19.98 -3.15 -20.05
N PRO A 86 -18.79 -3.34 -20.68
CA PRO A 86 -17.68 -2.42 -20.50
C PRO A 86 -18.14 -1.03 -20.91
N GLU A 87 -18.13 -0.09 -19.97
CA GLU A 87 -18.30 1.31 -20.33
C GLU A 87 -17.25 1.64 -21.40
N PRO A 88 -17.61 2.37 -22.47
CA PRO A 88 -16.69 2.62 -23.58
C PRO A 88 -15.54 3.56 -23.20
N TRP A 89 -15.50 4.06 -21.96
CA TRP A 89 -14.59 5.11 -21.53
C TRP A 89 -13.68 4.61 -20.40
N MET A 90 -12.37 4.76 -20.59
CA MET A 90 -11.33 4.33 -19.65
C MET A 90 -10.57 5.53 -19.10
N THR A 91 -10.04 5.42 -17.89
CA THR A 91 -9.16 6.44 -17.32
C THR A 91 -7.79 6.44 -18.01
N VAL A 92 -7.09 7.57 -17.92
CA VAL A 92 -5.71 7.71 -18.41
C VAL A 92 -4.80 6.62 -17.82
N ALA A 93 -4.99 6.25 -16.55
CA ALA A 93 -4.20 5.24 -15.87
C ALA A 93 -4.45 3.84 -16.45
N GLU A 94 -5.71 3.48 -16.73
CA GLU A 94 -6.05 2.20 -17.34
C GLU A 94 -5.50 2.08 -18.77
N VAL A 95 -5.60 3.16 -19.57
CA VAL A 95 -4.99 3.20 -20.91
C VAL A 95 -3.46 3.13 -20.84
N ALA A 96 -2.85 3.77 -19.85
CA ALA A 96 -1.41 3.71 -19.63
C ALA A 96 -0.95 2.27 -19.34
N GLN A 97 -1.69 1.54 -18.50
CA GLN A 97 -1.44 0.12 -18.25
C GLN A 97 -1.63 -0.73 -19.50
N MET A 98 -2.72 -0.52 -20.25
CA MET A 98 -3.01 -1.25 -21.49
C MET A 98 -1.90 -1.08 -22.54
N LEU A 99 -1.37 0.14 -22.69
CA LEU A 99 -0.33 0.46 -23.67
C LEU A 99 1.09 0.17 -23.16
N GLY A 100 1.25 -0.16 -21.88
CA GLY A 100 2.55 -0.27 -21.21
C GLY A 100 3.32 1.06 -21.24
N LYS A 101 2.63 2.18 -21.05
CA LYS A 101 3.18 3.54 -21.11
C LYS A 101 2.94 4.29 -19.80
N THR A 102 3.57 5.46 -19.69
CA THR A 102 3.31 6.37 -18.57
C THR A 102 2.08 7.21 -18.84
N ASP A 103 1.37 7.63 -17.79
CA ASP A 103 0.25 8.58 -17.85
C ASP A 103 0.61 9.86 -18.61
N ARG A 104 1.86 10.32 -18.47
CA ARG A 104 2.37 11.49 -19.19
C ARG A 104 2.36 11.27 -20.70
N THR A 105 2.75 10.07 -21.15
CA THR A 105 2.71 9.69 -22.56
C THR A 105 1.27 9.66 -23.07
N VAL A 106 0.34 9.07 -22.30
CA VAL A 106 -1.08 9.02 -22.68
C VAL A 106 -1.68 10.42 -22.80
N ARG A 107 -1.38 11.33 -21.86
CA ARG A 107 -1.80 12.75 -21.96
C ARG A 107 -1.23 13.45 -23.18
N ASN A 108 -0.01 13.10 -23.59
CA ASN A 108 0.56 13.63 -24.83
C ASN A 108 -0.19 13.11 -26.06
N TYR A 109 -0.63 11.85 -26.08
CA TYR A 109 -1.45 11.32 -27.17
C TYR A 109 -2.83 11.98 -27.25
N ILE A 110 -3.45 12.27 -26.10
CA ILE A 110 -4.70 13.04 -26.05
C ILE A 110 -4.47 14.45 -26.61
N LYS A 111 -3.42 15.14 -26.18
CA LYS A 111 -3.07 16.49 -26.69
C LYS A 111 -2.74 16.50 -28.19
N ALA A 112 -2.15 15.42 -28.68
CA ALA A 112 -1.84 15.24 -30.10
C ALA A 112 -3.06 14.82 -30.94
N GLY A 113 -4.22 14.57 -30.31
CA GLY A 113 -5.44 14.10 -30.99
C GLY A 113 -5.37 12.64 -31.47
N VAL A 114 -4.41 11.86 -30.96
CA VAL A 114 -4.22 10.44 -31.33
C VAL A 114 -5.21 9.54 -30.60
N LEU A 115 -5.60 9.93 -29.37
CA LEU A 115 -6.60 9.24 -28.57
C LEU A 115 -7.82 10.14 -28.40
N GLU A 116 -9.00 9.57 -28.62
CA GLU A 116 -10.26 10.28 -28.40
C GLU A 116 -10.53 10.31 -26.90
N ALA A 117 -10.61 11.52 -26.33
CA ALA A 117 -10.81 11.70 -24.90
C ALA A 117 -11.80 12.81 -24.60
N ARG A 118 -12.64 12.56 -23.59
CA ARG A 118 -13.54 13.53 -22.99
C ARG A 118 -13.03 13.95 -21.62
N ARG A 119 -13.28 15.20 -21.23
CA ARG A 119 -13.02 15.63 -19.85
C ARG A 119 -14.10 15.07 -18.92
N LYS A 120 -13.67 14.47 -17.82
CA LYS A 120 -14.54 14.04 -16.71
C LYS A 120 -14.65 15.15 -15.66
N ASP A 121 -13.49 15.69 -15.28
CA ASP A 121 -13.34 16.73 -14.26
C ASP A 121 -12.32 17.78 -14.71
N GLU A 122 -12.08 18.81 -13.89
CA GLU A 122 -11.09 19.87 -14.18
C GLU A 122 -9.67 19.32 -14.44
N LYS A 123 -9.34 18.16 -13.85
CA LYS A 123 -7.99 17.54 -13.91
C LYS A 123 -7.97 16.15 -14.55
N SER A 124 -9.11 15.59 -14.93
CA SER A 124 -9.24 14.17 -15.32
C SER A 124 -9.84 14.00 -16.72
N TYR A 125 -9.25 13.10 -17.51
CA TYR A 125 -9.73 12.71 -18.83
C TYR A 125 -10.16 11.25 -18.83
N LEU A 126 -11.22 10.96 -19.59
CA LEU A 126 -11.63 9.63 -19.95
C LEU A 126 -11.37 9.44 -21.44
N VAL A 127 -10.74 8.33 -21.80
CA VAL A 127 -10.31 7.98 -23.15
C VAL A 127 -11.25 6.89 -23.67
N ASP A 128 -11.68 7.02 -24.92
CA ASP A 128 -12.47 5.98 -25.57
C ASP A 128 -11.64 4.70 -25.74
N ARG A 129 -12.19 3.57 -25.31
CA ARG A 129 -11.54 2.27 -25.31
C ARG A 129 -11.19 1.80 -26.72
N ALA A 130 -12.08 2.00 -27.69
CA ALA A 130 -11.83 1.56 -29.05
C ALA A 130 -10.63 2.31 -29.66
N SER A 131 -10.53 3.63 -29.39
CA SER A 131 -9.36 4.42 -29.80
C SER A 131 -8.03 3.90 -29.22
N ALA A 132 -8.04 3.47 -27.95
CA ALA A 132 -6.87 2.90 -27.29
C ALA A 132 -6.49 1.52 -27.84
N GLU A 133 -7.48 0.67 -28.14
CA GLU A 133 -7.27 -0.67 -28.71
C GLU A 133 -6.72 -0.60 -30.14
N VAL A 134 -7.19 0.36 -30.95
CA VAL A 134 -6.63 0.62 -32.29
C VAL A 134 -5.16 1.00 -32.18
N LEU A 135 -4.80 1.88 -31.23
CA LEU A 135 -3.41 2.29 -31.01
C LEU A 135 -2.54 1.14 -30.49
N ALA A 136 -3.08 0.30 -29.61
CA ALA A 136 -2.39 -0.90 -29.12
C ALA A 136 -2.12 -1.90 -30.27
N THR A 137 -3.11 -2.11 -31.14
CA THR A 137 -3.02 -3.02 -32.28
C THR A 137 -2.04 -2.51 -33.33
N ALA A 138 -2.07 -1.21 -33.66
CA ALA A 138 -1.15 -0.59 -34.60
C ALA A 138 0.32 -0.75 -34.19
N LYS A 139 0.60 -0.81 -32.88
CA LYS A 139 1.96 -0.97 -32.36
C LYS A 139 2.43 -2.43 -32.33
N ASN A 140 1.51 -3.40 -32.22
CA ASN A 140 1.85 -4.83 -32.27
C ASN A 140 2.06 -5.33 -33.71
N ALA A 141 1.66 -4.56 -34.71
CA ALA A 141 1.83 -4.86 -36.13
C ALA A 141 3.12 -4.27 -36.75
N ALA A 142 3.93 -3.55 -35.97
CA ALA A 142 5.16 -2.89 -36.40
C ALA A 142 6.38 -3.45 -35.66
#